data_AF-Q8INW5-F1
#
_entry.id   AF-Q8INW5-F1
#
_cell.length_a   1.000
_cell.length_b   1.000
_cell.length_c   1.000
_cell.angle_alpha   90.00
_cell.angle_beta   90.00
_cell.angle_gamma   90.00
#
_symmetry.space_group_name_H-M   'P 1'
#
loop_
_entity.id
_entity.type
_entity.pdbx_description
1 polymer ?
#
loop_
_entity_poly.entity_id
_entity_poly.type
_entity_poly.pdbx_seq_one_letter_code
_entity_poly.pdbx_strand_id
1 'polypeptide(L)'
;MRVPTMLSDIDQLPTLQVGDYTLQFELGEPTAQGKEVAIKELRETPERQKEASKELARLLEAETDLLYPKGNEEWLIRYLRPCKYYPESARDLIKRYYAFKVKHADVYTDLKPSNEANIFKHNILTVFPNRDQLGRRILVLELGKRWKHKQVTLDEVFKGAVLFLEAAMLEPETQICGAVVIFDMDGLSLQQTWQFTPPFAKRIVDWLQDSVPLRIKAIHIVNQPKIFQVVFALFKPFLKEKLRSRIIFHGTDRESLHKYMSPKCLPAAYGGFREASRIDSDQWYQLLLKCDTEFDTINSYGYKKK
;
A
#
# COMPACT_ATOMS: atom_id res chain seq x y z
N MET A 1 -1.28 22.49 16.02
CA MET A 1 -2.54 22.29 15.26
C MET A 1 -2.40 20.92 14.66
N ARG A 2 -3.20 19.95 15.12
CA ARG A 2 -3.05 18.54 14.75
C ARG A 2 -3.22 18.35 13.24
N VAL A 3 -2.37 17.53 12.63
CA VAL A 3 -2.54 17.08 11.24
C VAL A 3 -3.83 16.23 11.16
N PRO A 4 -4.90 16.65 10.47
CA PRO A 4 -6.20 15.97 10.51
C PRO A 4 -6.16 14.50 10.04
N THR A 5 -5.24 14.19 9.12
CA THR A 5 -5.04 12.85 8.57
C THR A 5 -4.22 11.92 9.49
N MET A 6 -3.60 12.41 10.57
CA MET A 6 -2.91 11.55 11.55
C MET A 6 -3.84 11.16 12.71
N LEU A 7 -3.71 9.93 13.19
CA LEU A 7 -4.45 9.43 14.36
C LEU A 7 -3.75 9.77 15.68
N SER A 8 -2.43 9.87 15.68
CA SER A 8 -1.61 10.34 16.79
C SER A 8 -1.53 11.87 16.85
N ASP A 9 -1.06 12.40 17.99
CA ASP A 9 -0.87 13.84 18.20
C ASP A 9 0.46 14.32 17.58
N ILE A 10 0.54 14.24 16.26
CA ILE A 10 1.65 14.81 15.48
C ILE A 10 1.30 16.25 15.10
N ASP A 11 2.08 17.19 15.64
CA ASP A 11 1.90 18.64 15.42
C ASP A 11 2.54 19.15 14.12
N GLN A 12 3.56 18.47 13.61
CA GLN A 12 4.25 18.82 12.36
C GLN A 12 4.53 17.58 11.53
N LEU A 13 4.34 17.72 10.22
CA LEU A 13 4.59 16.61 9.32
C LEU A 13 6.07 16.28 9.26
N PRO A 14 6.44 15.01 9.48
CA PRO A 14 7.82 14.60 9.31
C PRO A 14 8.29 14.83 7.88
N THR A 15 9.48 15.38 7.77
CA THR A 15 10.19 15.57 6.50
C THR A 15 11.61 15.04 6.63
N LEU A 16 12.23 14.72 5.49
CA LEU A 16 13.62 14.34 5.39
C LEU A 16 14.24 15.03 4.17
N GLN A 17 15.31 15.79 4.37
CA GLN A 17 16.03 16.42 3.25
C GLN A 17 16.97 15.40 2.60
N VAL A 18 16.82 15.21 1.29
CA VAL A 18 17.60 14.30 0.44
C VAL A 18 18.19 15.11 -0.72
N GLY A 19 19.40 15.64 -0.53
CA GLY A 19 19.98 16.58 -1.50
C GLY A 19 19.12 17.83 -1.65
N ASP A 20 18.65 18.11 -2.85
CA ASP A 20 17.73 19.20 -3.20
C ASP A 20 16.24 18.82 -3.03
N TYR A 21 15.94 17.57 -2.71
CA TYR A 21 14.59 17.06 -2.58
C TYR A 21 14.15 16.94 -1.11
N THR A 22 12.95 17.40 -0.77
CA THR A 22 12.35 17.18 0.55
C THR A 22 11.37 16.01 0.48
N LEU A 23 11.74 14.90 1.13
CA LEU A 23 10.88 13.71 1.26
C LEU A 23 9.87 13.91 2.40
N GLN A 24 8.60 13.74 2.09
CA GLN A 24 7.47 13.91 3.02
C GLN A 24 6.23 13.18 2.51
N PHE A 25 5.24 12.97 3.37
CA PHE A 25 3.92 12.50 2.95
C PHE A 25 3.14 13.60 2.24
N GLU A 26 2.41 13.24 1.19
CA GLU A 26 1.56 14.16 0.45
C GLU A 26 0.15 14.21 1.06
N LEU A 27 0.00 14.95 2.16
CA LEU A 27 -1.27 15.08 2.89
C LEU A 27 -2.10 16.30 2.50
N GLY A 28 -1.65 17.02 1.46
CA GLY A 28 -2.37 18.17 0.92
C GLY A 28 -3.62 17.78 0.13
N GLU A 29 -4.28 18.82 -0.38
CA GLU A 29 -5.44 18.67 -1.26
C GLU A 29 -5.09 17.84 -2.52
N PRO A 30 -6.01 16.97 -2.98
CA PRO A 30 -5.84 16.24 -4.23
C PRO A 30 -5.65 17.19 -5.42
N THR A 31 -4.90 16.72 -6.42
CA THR A 31 -4.67 17.45 -7.67
C THR A 31 -5.98 17.65 -8.44
N ALA A 32 -6.01 18.56 -9.42
CA ALA A 32 -7.20 18.73 -10.27
C ALA A 32 -7.61 17.42 -10.96
N GLN A 33 -6.62 16.64 -11.45
CA GLN A 33 -6.84 15.31 -12.01
C GLN A 33 -7.40 14.34 -10.95
N GLY A 34 -6.84 14.35 -9.73
CA GLY A 34 -7.34 13.56 -8.60
C GLY A 34 -8.79 13.89 -8.28
N LYS A 35 -9.16 15.18 -8.21
CA LYS A 35 -10.54 15.63 -7.98
C LYS A 35 -11.50 15.15 -9.07
N GLU A 36 -11.07 15.16 -10.33
CA GLU A 36 -11.86 14.57 -11.41
C GLU A 36 -12.06 13.05 -11.24
N VAL A 37 -11.02 12.32 -10.84
CA VAL A 37 -11.10 10.87 -10.57
C VAL A 37 -12.04 10.59 -9.39
N ALA A 38 -11.95 11.38 -8.31
CA ALA A 38 -12.83 11.30 -7.16
C ALA A 38 -14.31 11.41 -7.58
N ILE A 39 -14.65 12.41 -8.39
CA ILE A 39 -16.02 12.58 -8.90
C ILE A 39 -16.41 11.42 -9.82
N LYS A 40 -15.61 11.14 -10.87
CA LYS A 40 -15.97 10.20 -11.95
C LYS A 40 -15.95 8.73 -11.52
N GLU A 41 -14.94 8.32 -10.75
CA GLU A 41 -14.74 6.91 -10.37
C GLU A 41 -15.31 6.58 -8.99
N LEU A 42 -15.30 7.53 -8.05
CA LEU A 42 -15.69 7.32 -6.65
C LEU A 42 -17.04 7.93 -6.30
N ARG A 43 -17.59 8.79 -7.17
CA ARG A 43 -18.84 9.54 -6.94
C ARG A 43 -18.72 10.54 -5.79
N GLU A 44 -17.50 11.00 -5.53
CA GLU A 44 -17.19 11.91 -4.44
C GLU A 44 -17.71 13.32 -4.76
N THR A 45 -18.72 13.77 -4.00
CA THR A 45 -19.18 15.16 -3.96
C THR A 45 -19.24 15.60 -2.50
N PRO A 46 -19.21 16.91 -2.19
CA PRO A 46 -19.29 17.40 -0.82
C PRO A 46 -20.53 16.86 -0.07
N GLU A 47 -21.68 16.82 -0.73
CA GLU A 47 -22.94 16.32 -0.16
C GLU A 47 -22.81 14.83 0.16
N ARG A 48 -22.30 14.05 -0.80
CA ARG A 48 -22.16 12.60 -0.63
C ARG A 48 -21.14 12.24 0.44
N GLN A 49 -20.03 12.96 0.50
CA GLN A 49 -19.03 12.76 1.54
C GLN A 49 -19.65 12.97 2.92
N LYS A 50 -20.40 14.05 3.11
CA LYS A 50 -21.08 14.36 4.37
C LYS A 50 -22.12 13.30 4.75
N GLU A 51 -22.98 12.91 3.80
CA GLU A 51 -24.03 11.92 4.03
C GLU A 51 -23.44 10.54 4.34
N ALA A 52 -22.49 10.08 3.53
CA ALA A 52 -21.88 8.76 3.69
C ALA A 52 -21.00 8.66 4.94
N SER A 53 -20.31 9.73 5.33
CA SER A 53 -19.53 9.75 6.59
C SER A 53 -20.44 9.69 7.80
N LYS A 54 -21.57 10.43 7.78
CA LYS A 54 -22.59 10.36 8.84
C LYS A 54 -23.17 8.95 8.96
N GLU A 55 -23.52 8.34 7.83
CA GLU A 55 -24.09 7.00 7.83
C GLU A 55 -23.07 5.94 8.24
N LEU A 56 -21.83 6.01 7.76
CA LEU A 56 -20.78 5.08 8.19
C LEU A 56 -20.51 5.19 9.69
N ALA A 57 -20.45 6.41 10.24
CA ALA A 57 -20.31 6.60 11.68
C ALA A 57 -21.48 5.95 12.45
N ARG A 58 -22.72 6.14 11.99
CA ARG A 58 -23.91 5.48 12.58
C ARG A 58 -23.81 3.95 12.54
N LEU A 59 -23.35 3.39 11.42
CA LEU A 59 -23.15 1.95 11.27
C LEU A 59 -22.06 1.41 12.21
N LEU A 60 -20.98 2.15 12.41
CA LEU A 60 -19.88 1.75 13.31
C LEU A 60 -20.25 1.87 14.79
N GLU A 61 -21.15 2.79 15.17
CA GLU A 61 -21.68 2.83 16.55
C GLU A 61 -22.43 1.55 16.95
N ALA A 62 -22.97 0.81 15.98
CA ALA A 62 -23.60 -0.49 16.24
C ALA A 62 -22.60 -1.65 16.42
N GLU A 63 -21.33 -1.46 16.05
CA GLU A 63 -20.27 -2.46 16.16
C GLU A 63 -19.58 -2.34 17.54
N THR A 64 -20.20 -2.90 18.58
CA THR A 64 -19.81 -2.69 19.99
C THR A 64 -18.47 -3.31 20.39
N ASP A 65 -17.93 -4.24 19.61
CA ASP A 65 -16.67 -4.93 19.83
C ASP A 65 -15.50 -4.36 19.00
N LEU A 66 -15.77 -3.38 18.14
CA LEU A 66 -14.79 -2.74 17.27
C LEU A 66 -14.35 -1.39 17.83
N LEU A 67 -13.05 -1.26 18.15
CA LEU A 67 -12.45 0.03 18.49
C LEU A 67 -12.00 0.75 17.21
N TYR A 68 -12.41 1.99 17.03
CA TYR A 68 -12.05 2.83 15.88
C TYR A 68 -11.94 4.32 16.31
N PRO A 69 -11.30 5.20 15.53
CA PRO A 69 -11.13 6.61 15.89
C PRO A 69 -12.45 7.38 15.72
N LYS A 70 -13.31 7.31 16.74
CA LYS A 70 -14.62 8.00 16.77
C LYS A 70 -14.46 9.50 16.50
N GLY A 71 -15.32 10.05 15.64
CA GLY A 71 -15.31 11.48 15.29
C GLY A 71 -14.22 11.91 14.32
N ASN A 72 -13.37 11.01 13.82
CA ASN A 72 -12.35 11.33 12.82
C ASN A 72 -12.91 11.13 11.40
N GLU A 73 -13.32 12.23 10.75
CA GLU A 73 -13.91 12.18 9.40
C GLU A 73 -12.88 11.74 8.34
N GLU A 74 -11.63 12.20 8.42
CA GLU A 74 -10.57 11.80 7.50
C GLU A 74 -10.28 10.29 7.54
N TRP A 75 -10.42 9.67 8.70
CA TRP A 75 -10.33 8.21 8.84
C TRP A 75 -11.51 7.50 8.18
N LEU A 76 -12.74 8.00 8.33
CA LEU A 76 -13.92 7.44 7.65
C LEU A 76 -13.77 7.51 6.12
N ILE A 77 -13.28 8.65 5.62
CA ILE A 77 -13.06 8.90 4.18
C ILE A 77 -12.10 7.86 3.58
N ARG A 78 -11.04 7.46 4.30
CA ARG A 78 -10.09 6.41 3.85
C ARG A 78 -10.78 5.11 3.46
N TYR A 79 -11.84 4.72 4.16
CA TYR A 79 -12.61 3.50 3.88
C TYR A 79 -13.78 3.75 2.92
N LEU A 80 -14.33 4.97 2.89
CA LEU A 80 -15.39 5.33 1.94
C LEU A 80 -14.90 5.41 0.49
N ARG A 81 -13.72 6.00 0.26
CA ARG A 81 -13.14 6.17 -1.09
C ARG A 81 -12.97 4.84 -1.85
N PRO A 82 -12.32 3.80 -1.33
CA PRO A 82 -12.21 2.51 -2.04
C PRO A 82 -13.58 1.84 -2.26
N CYS A 83 -14.57 2.19 -1.44
CA CYS A 83 -15.96 1.72 -1.51
C CYS A 83 -16.88 2.66 -2.29
N LYS A 84 -16.38 3.69 -2.99
CA LYS A 84 -17.17 4.62 -3.82
C LYS A 84 -18.32 5.29 -3.04
N TYR A 85 -18.05 5.62 -1.78
CA TYR A 85 -19.00 6.23 -0.85
C TYR A 85 -20.27 5.40 -0.60
N TYR A 86 -20.18 4.07 -0.63
CA TYR A 86 -21.21 3.17 -0.09
C TYR A 86 -20.88 2.81 1.37
N PRO A 87 -21.61 3.35 2.37
CA PRO A 87 -21.29 3.19 3.79
C PRO A 87 -21.24 1.74 4.27
N GLU A 88 -22.19 0.90 3.84
CA GLU A 88 -22.26 -0.52 4.19
C GLU A 88 -21.02 -1.26 3.70
N SER A 89 -20.60 -0.98 2.46
CA SER A 89 -19.39 -1.56 1.89
C SER A 89 -18.14 -1.11 2.63
N ALA A 90 -18.08 0.15 3.09
CA ALA A 90 -16.98 0.67 3.87
C ALA A 90 -16.91 0.05 5.27
N ARG A 91 -18.04 -0.10 5.96
CA ARG A 91 -18.12 -0.87 7.22
C ARG A 91 -17.61 -2.28 7.00
N ASP A 92 -18.09 -2.98 5.97
CA ASP A 92 -17.69 -4.37 5.72
C ASP A 92 -16.20 -4.48 5.35
N LEU A 93 -15.62 -3.47 4.71
CA LEU A 93 -14.18 -3.37 4.48
C LEU A 93 -13.40 -3.17 5.78
N ILE A 94 -13.85 -2.28 6.66
CA ILE A 94 -13.25 -2.06 7.99
C ILE A 94 -13.23 -3.36 8.79
N LYS A 95 -14.37 -4.07 8.85
CA LYS A 95 -14.49 -5.34 9.57
C LYS A 95 -13.54 -6.40 9.02
N ARG A 96 -13.48 -6.55 7.69
CA ARG A 96 -12.54 -7.48 7.04
C ARG A 96 -11.09 -7.11 7.31
N TYR A 97 -10.75 -5.81 7.26
CA TYR A 97 -9.40 -5.34 7.54
C TYR A 97 -8.95 -5.71 8.96
N TYR A 98 -9.74 -5.37 9.97
CA TYR A 98 -9.38 -5.67 11.35
C TYR A 98 -9.47 -7.18 11.68
N ALA A 99 -10.42 -7.92 11.10
CA ALA A 99 -10.44 -9.37 11.22
C ALA A 99 -9.20 -10.03 10.60
N PHE A 100 -8.69 -9.48 9.49
CA PHE A 100 -7.43 -9.91 8.88
C PHE A 100 -6.25 -9.67 9.82
N LYS A 101 -6.16 -8.49 10.46
CA LYS A 101 -5.13 -8.19 11.48
C LYS A 101 -5.17 -9.19 12.64
N VAL A 102 -6.36 -9.53 13.15
CA VAL A 102 -6.53 -10.52 14.23
C VAL A 102 -6.11 -11.91 13.79
N LYS A 103 -6.54 -12.36 12.61
CA LYS A 103 -6.20 -13.69 12.07
C LYS A 103 -4.71 -13.85 11.82
N HIS A 104 -4.02 -12.78 11.46
CA HIS A 104 -2.59 -12.75 11.13
C HIS A 104 -1.78 -11.97 12.19
N ALA A 105 -2.15 -12.14 13.46
CA ALA A 105 -1.53 -11.44 14.58
C ALA A 105 -0.03 -11.77 14.73
N ASP A 106 0.44 -12.89 14.18
CA ASP A 106 1.86 -13.27 14.06
C ASP A 106 2.68 -12.23 13.28
N VAL A 107 2.04 -11.54 12.33
CA VAL A 107 2.65 -10.48 11.53
C VAL A 107 2.31 -9.09 12.04
N TYR A 108 1.08 -8.87 12.52
CA TYR A 108 0.55 -7.55 12.84
C TYR A 108 0.77 -7.10 14.30
N THR A 109 1.03 -8.02 15.24
CA THR A 109 1.30 -7.62 16.64
C THR A 109 2.58 -6.79 16.67
N ASP A 110 2.49 -5.60 17.26
CA ASP A 110 3.58 -4.61 17.38
C ASP A 110 4.25 -4.25 16.04
N LEU A 111 3.50 -4.34 14.94
CA LEU A 111 4.00 -4.00 13.61
C LEU A 111 4.17 -2.48 13.47
N LYS A 112 5.42 -2.03 13.55
CA LYS A 112 5.80 -0.62 13.40
C LYS A 112 7.21 -0.48 12.84
N PRO A 113 7.56 0.69 12.27
CA PRO A 113 8.87 0.91 11.66
C PRO A 113 10.04 0.55 12.57
N SER A 114 10.05 0.98 13.83
CA SER A 114 11.16 0.74 14.77
C SER A 114 11.45 -0.75 15.02
N ASN A 115 10.46 -1.63 14.85
CA ASN A 115 10.58 -3.07 15.01
C ASN A 115 11.01 -3.80 13.71
N GLU A 116 10.92 -3.14 12.56
CA GLU A 116 11.07 -3.77 11.24
C GLU A 116 12.24 -3.18 10.44
N ALA A 117 13.32 -2.76 11.11
CA ALA A 117 14.48 -2.14 10.47
C ALA A 117 15.13 -2.98 9.36
N ASN A 118 15.10 -4.32 9.50
CA ASN A 118 15.83 -5.23 8.63
C ASN A 118 15.37 -5.13 7.17
N ILE A 119 14.06 -5.13 6.91
CA ILE A 119 13.53 -5.11 5.55
C ILE A 119 13.97 -3.86 4.76
N PHE A 120 14.08 -2.72 5.43
CA PHE A 120 14.48 -1.45 4.81
C PHE A 120 15.99 -1.39 4.54
N LYS A 121 16.82 -1.94 5.44
CA LYS A 121 18.29 -2.00 5.25
C LYS A 121 18.71 -2.79 4.00
N HIS A 122 17.89 -3.74 3.58
CA HIS A 122 18.17 -4.55 2.39
C HIS A 122 17.74 -3.90 1.07
N ASN A 123 17.07 -2.73 1.11
CA ASN A 123 16.67 -1.96 -0.06
C ASN A 123 15.91 -2.80 -1.11
N ILE A 124 14.95 -3.60 -0.62
CA ILE A 124 14.09 -4.49 -1.41
C ILE A 124 12.75 -3.82 -1.75
N LEU A 125 12.23 -2.98 -0.86
CA LEU A 125 10.99 -2.22 -1.07
C LEU A 125 11.31 -0.73 -1.17
N THR A 126 10.90 -0.11 -2.26
CA THR A 126 11.08 1.34 -2.47
C THR A 126 9.79 1.94 -2.99
N VAL A 127 9.34 3.01 -2.35
CA VAL A 127 8.28 3.88 -2.87
C VAL A 127 8.91 4.95 -3.74
N PHE A 128 8.39 5.18 -4.95
CA PHE A 128 8.88 6.31 -5.73
C PHE A 128 8.33 7.62 -5.15
N PRO A 129 9.18 8.66 -5.02
CA PRO A 129 8.72 9.98 -4.59
C PRO A 129 7.67 10.56 -5.55
N ASN A 130 7.81 10.29 -6.84
CA ASN A 130 6.84 10.70 -7.83
C ASN A 130 5.69 9.69 -7.95
N ARG A 131 4.57 10.20 -8.46
CA ARG A 131 3.44 9.39 -8.93
C ARG A 131 3.61 9.04 -10.41
N ASP A 132 2.77 8.14 -10.89
CA ASP A 132 2.67 7.90 -12.32
C ASP A 132 1.79 8.94 -13.03
N GLN A 133 1.60 8.78 -14.35
CA GLN A 133 0.81 9.70 -15.18
C GLN A 133 -0.69 9.77 -14.81
N LEU A 134 -1.16 8.91 -13.91
CA LEU A 134 -2.54 8.86 -13.43
C LEU A 134 -2.65 9.26 -11.95
N GLY A 135 -1.59 9.84 -11.36
CA GLY A 135 -1.57 10.25 -9.95
C GLY A 135 -1.42 9.08 -8.97
N ARG A 136 -1.07 7.88 -9.45
CA ARG A 136 -0.99 6.68 -8.61
C ARG A 136 0.36 6.61 -7.92
N ARG A 137 0.37 6.21 -6.64
CA ARG A 137 1.60 5.93 -5.90
C ARG A 137 2.27 4.67 -6.45
N ILE A 138 3.59 4.69 -6.62
CA ILE A 138 4.35 3.56 -7.19
C ILE A 138 5.17 2.91 -6.09
N LEU A 139 4.92 1.62 -5.83
CA LEU A 139 5.72 0.78 -4.95
C LEU A 139 6.48 -0.24 -5.80
N VAL A 140 7.79 -0.37 -5.57
CA VAL A 140 8.64 -1.37 -6.22
C VAL A 140 9.14 -2.37 -5.20
N LEU A 141 9.02 -3.67 -5.52
CA LEU A 141 9.59 -4.77 -4.77
C LEU A 141 10.58 -5.55 -5.64
N GLU A 142 11.86 -5.50 -5.28
CA GLU A 142 12.95 -6.19 -5.99
C GLU A 142 13.20 -7.58 -5.40
N LEU A 143 12.32 -8.55 -5.73
CA LEU A 143 12.33 -9.92 -5.19
C LEU A 143 13.17 -10.92 -6.00
N GLY A 144 14.05 -10.43 -6.86
CA GLY A 144 15.06 -11.24 -7.55
C GLY A 144 16.42 -11.19 -6.84
N LYS A 145 17.46 -10.71 -7.51
CA LYS A 145 18.85 -10.70 -7.06
C LYS A 145 19.08 -9.97 -5.73
N ARG A 146 18.30 -8.92 -5.43
CA ARG A 146 18.42 -8.13 -4.20
C ARG A 146 17.90 -8.87 -2.98
N TRP A 147 16.84 -9.65 -3.13
CA TRP A 147 16.23 -10.34 -2.01
C TRP A 147 17.07 -11.54 -1.55
N LYS A 148 17.86 -11.36 -0.49
CA LYS A 148 18.61 -12.46 0.14
C LYS A 148 17.69 -13.20 1.12
N HIS A 149 16.96 -14.19 0.64
CA HIS A 149 15.92 -14.90 1.42
C HIS A 149 16.36 -15.54 2.75
N LYS A 150 17.66 -15.79 2.94
CA LYS A 150 18.21 -16.25 4.23
C LYS A 150 18.39 -15.14 5.27
N GLN A 151 18.38 -13.88 4.83
CA GLN A 151 18.56 -12.68 5.67
C GLN A 151 17.25 -11.92 5.84
N VAL A 152 16.35 -12.04 4.86
CA VAL A 152 15.05 -11.38 4.85
C VAL A 152 13.99 -12.38 4.44
N THR A 153 13.08 -12.69 5.35
CA THR A 153 11.96 -13.61 5.12
C THR A 153 10.87 -12.97 4.24
N LEU A 154 10.00 -13.79 3.65
CA LEU A 154 8.82 -13.28 2.95
C LEU A 154 7.84 -12.57 3.89
N ASP A 155 7.83 -12.93 5.18
CA ASP A 155 7.00 -12.29 6.19
C ASP A 155 7.49 -10.87 6.48
N GLU A 156 8.80 -10.65 6.57
CA GLU A 156 9.38 -9.29 6.65
C GLU A 156 9.09 -8.45 5.41
N VAL A 157 9.15 -9.04 4.20
CA VAL A 157 8.72 -8.37 2.97
C VAL A 157 7.25 -7.93 3.06
N PHE A 158 6.39 -8.83 3.54
CA PHE A 158 4.97 -8.53 3.73
C PHE A 158 4.74 -7.43 4.76
N LYS A 159 5.43 -7.47 5.90
CA LYS A 159 5.41 -6.41 6.93
C LYS A 159 5.83 -5.05 6.37
N GLY A 160 6.92 -4.99 5.61
CA GLY A 160 7.34 -3.77 4.91
C GLY A 160 6.27 -3.23 3.97
N ALA A 161 5.59 -4.10 3.22
CA ALA A 161 4.48 -3.71 2.35
C ALA A 161 3.27 -3.20 3.12
N VAL A 162 2.97 -3.76 4.31
CA VAL A 162 1.92 -3.27 5.20
C VAL A 162 2.27 -1.90 5.79
N LEU A 163 3.51 -1.68 6.21
CA LEU A 163 3.95 -0.37 6.71
C LEU A 163 3.83 0.72 5.64
N PHE A 164 4.22 0.42 4.40
CA PHE A 164 4.02 1.33 3.27
C PHE A 164 2.56 1.51 2.89
N LEU A 165 1.71 0.49 3.05
CA LEU A 165 0.26 0.63 2.87
C LEU A 165 -0.32 1.64 3.86
N GLU A 166 -0.02 1.49 5.16
CA GLU A 166 -0.55 2.38 6.21
C GLU A 166 -0.12 3.83 5.94
N ALA A 167 1.14 4.05 5.56
CA ALA A 167 1.61 5.36 5.13
C ALA A 167 0.89 5.89 3.87
N ALA A 168 0.70 5.04 2.86
CA ALA A 168 0.01 5.41 1.62
C ALA A 168 -1.48 5.75 1.85
N MET A 169 -2.10 5.14 2.86
CA MET A 169 -3.49 5.44 3.25
C MET A 169 -3.65 6.83 3.87
N LEU A 170 -2.57 7.48 4.32
CA LEU A 170 -2.65 8.84 4.83
C LEU A 170 -2.84 9.88 3.71
N GLU A 171 -2.36 9.59 2.50
CA GLU A 171 -2.32 10.53 1.39
C GLU A 171 -3.65 10.58 0.61
N PRO A 172 -4.39 11.72 0.59
CA PRO A 172 -5.66 11.84 -0.12
C PRO A 172 -5.55 11.48 -1.62
N GLU A 173 -4.51 11.95 -2.30
CA GLU A 173 -4.27 11.63 -3.71
C GLU A 173 -4.10 10.11 -3.93
N THR A 174 -3.44 9.40 -3.01
CA THR A 174 -3.28 7.93 -3.09
C THR A 174 -4.58 7.19 -2.79
N GLN A 175 -5.37 7.66 -1.84
CA GLN A 175 -6.71 7.10 -1.56
C GLN A 175 -7.61 7.20 -2.81
N ILE A 176 -7.53 8.33 -3.54
CA ILE A 176 -8.33 8.60 -4.72
C ILE A 176 -7.80 7.87 -5.94
N CYS A 177 -6.56 8.15 -6.37
CA CYS A 177 -5.99 7.64 -7.61
C CYS A 177 -5.57 6.16 -7.49
N GLY A 178 -5.22 5.72 -6.28
CA GLY A 178 -4.77 4.37 -5.98
C GLY A 178 -3.25 4.21 -6.09
N ALA A 179 -2.82 2.95 -6.11
CA ALA A 179 -1.42 2.57 -6.22
C ALA A 179 -1.17 1.57 -7.35
N VAL A 180 0.06 1.55 -7.85
CA VAL A 180 0.60 0.50 -8.71
C VAL A 180 1.80 -0.13 -8.04
N VAL A 181 1.92 -1.45 -8.21
CA VAL A 181 3.02 -2.23 -7.64
C VAL A 181 3.84 -2.81 -8.77
N ILE A 182 5.16 -2.64 -8.73
CA ILE A 182 6.10 -3.28 -9.64
C ILE A 182 6.84 -4.37 -8.86
N PHE A 183 6.70 -5.63 -9.27
CA PHE A 183 7.55 -6.71 -8.81
C PHE A 183 8.66 -6.92 -9.83
N ASP A 184 9.88 -6.55 -9.43
CA ASP A 184 11.08 -6.82 -10.21
C ASP A 184 11.67 -8.16 -9.78
N MET A 185 11.58 -9.12 -10.68
CA MET A 185 11.97 -10.51 -10.45
C MET A 185 13.33 -10.84 -11.09
N ASP A 186 14.11 -9.83 -11.48
CA ASP A 186 15.43 -9.98 -12.10
C ASP A 186 16.38 -10.79 -11.20
N GLY A 187 16.78 -11.97 -11.64
CA GLY A 187 17.66 -12.86 -10.87
C GLY A 187 16.94 -13.72 -9.83
N LEU A 188 15.61 -13.88 -9.90
CA LEU A 188 14.87 -14.85 -9.10
C LEU A 188 15.42 -16.27 -9.33
N SER A 189 15.87 -16.90 -8.26
CA SER A 189 16.45 -18.24 -8.22
C SER A 189 15.46 -19.30 -7.75
N LEU A 190 15.75 -20.57 -8.07
CA LEU A 190 14.95 -21.71 -7.59
C LEU A 190 14.87 -21.76 -6.06
N GLN A 191 15.97 -21.49 -5.34
CA GLN A 191 15.99 -21.49 -3.87
C GLN A 191 15.05 -20.43 -3.27
N GLN A 192 14.97 -19.25 -3.89
CA GLN A 192 14.02 -18.23 -3.50
C GLN A 192 12.58 -18.66 -3.78
N THR A 193 12.32 -19.37 -4.88
CA THR A 193 10.96 -19.84 -5.19
C THR A 193 10.42 -20.82 -4.15
N TRP A 194 11.28 -21.61 -3.48
CA TRP A 194 10.88 -22.53 -2.41
C TRP A 194 10.42 -21.84 -1.13
N GLN A 195 10.68 -20.54 -0.98
CA GLN A 195 10.18 -19.80 0.18
C GLN A 195 8.69 -19.51 0.07
N PHE A 196 8.14 -19.48 -1.16
CA PHE A 196 6.72 -19.26 -1.37
C PHE A 196 5.95 -20.53 -1.05
N THR A 197 4.97 -20.42 -0.16
CA THR A 197 4.11 -21.53 0.25
C THR A 197 2.64 -21.24 -0.10
N PRO A 198 1.78 -22.25 -0.26
CA PRO A 198 0.35 -22.01 -0.47
C PRO A 198 -0.32 -21.18 0.63
N PRO A 199 -0.04 -21.38 1.95
CA PRO A 199 -0.57 -20.51 3.00
C PRO A 199 -0.13 -19.05 2.86
N PHE A 200 1.14 -18.81 2.52
CA PHE A 200 1.65 -17.47 2.26
C PHE A 200 0.93 -16.83 1.07
N ALA A 201 0.84 -17.54 -0.06
CA ALA A 201 0.17 -17.06 -1.27
C ALA A 201 -1.30 -16.72 -0.98
N LYS A 202 -2.02 -17.59 -0.26
CA LYS A 202 -3.39 -17.32 0.14
C LYS A 202 -3.50 -16.07 1.01
N ARG A 203 -2.63 -15.90 2.01
CA ARG A 203 -2.61 -14.71 2.89
C ARG A 203 -2.46 -13.42 2.08
N ILE A 204 -1.49 -13.37 1.15
CA ILE A 204 -1.26 -12.18 0.30
C ILE A 204 -2.46 -11.90 -0.61
N VAL A 205 -3.06 -12.94 -1.19
CA VAL A 205 -4.21 -12.78 -2.08
C VAL A 205 -5.47 -12.34 -1.31
N ASP A 206 -5.75 -12.93 -0.14
CA ASP A 206 -6.84 -12.49 0.74
C ASP A 206 -6.64 -11.02 1.16
N TRP A 207 -5.40 -10.62 1.47
CA TRP A 207 -5.06 -9.24 1.81
C TRP A 207 -5.35 -8.28 0.65
N LEU A 208 -4.79 -8.54 -0.54
CA LEU A 208 -4.91 -7.66 -1.71
C LEU A 208 -6.33 -7.53 -2.26
N GLN A 209 -7.16 -8.56 -2.13
CA GLN A 209 -8.51 -8.57 -2.73
C GLN A 209 -9.60 -8.14 -1.75
N ASP A 210 -9.48 -8.54 -0.49
CA ASP A 210 -10.59 -8.51 0.44
C ASP A 210 -10.31 -7.70 1.71
N SER A 211 -9.07 -7.29 1.99
CA SER A 211 -8.75 -6.64 3.26
C SER A 211 -8.07 -5.28 3.11
N VAL A 212 -7.31 -5.06 2.05
CA VAL A 212 -6.55 -3.82 1.86
C VAL A 212 -7.48 -2.60 1.67
N PRO A 213 -7.37 -1.53 2.49
CA PRO A 213 -8.19 -0.32 2.34
C PRO A 213 -7.67 0.63 1.25
N LEU A 214 -7.05 0.10 0.20
CA LEU A 214 -6.42 0.89 -0.86
C LEU A 214 -6.74 0.33 -2.24
N ARG A 215 -6.85 1.23 -3.22
CA ARG A 215 -7.15 0.87 -4.61
C ARG A 215 -5.87 0.43 -5.34
N ILE A 216 -5.58 -0.87 -5.36
CA ILE A 216 -4.49 -1.41 -6.20
C ILE A 216 -4.94 -1.42 -7.67
N LYS A 217 -4.42 -0.52 -8.50
CA LYS A 217 -4.88 -0.33 -9.89
C LYS A 217 -4.17 -1.27 -10.87
N ALA A 218 -2.92 -1.62 -10.62
CA ALA A 218 -2.15 -2.58 -11.42
C ALA A 218 -1.01 -3.20 -10.61
N ILE A 219 -0.64 -4.43 -10.96
CA ILE A 219 0.53 -5.15 -10.47
C ILE A 219 1.35 -5.55 -11.69
N HIS A 220 2.49 -4.90 -11.88
CA HIS A 220 3.39 -5.11 -13.00
C HIS A 220 4.49 -6.09 -12.59
N ILE A 221 4.60 -7.21 -13.28
CA ILE A 221 5.69 -8.17 -13.10
C ILE A 221 6.72 -7.95 -14.21
N VAL A 222 7.93 -7.56 -13.82
CA VAL A 222 9.04 -7.27 -14.74
C VAL A 222 10.23 -8.18 -14.46
N ASN A 223 11.04 -8.42 -15.49
CA ASN A 223 12.25 -9.24 -15.47
C ASN A 223 12.04 -10.67 -14.95
N GLN A 224 10.81 -11.20 -15.00
CA GLN A 224 10.52 -12.51 -14.44
C GLN A 224 11.10 -13.65 -15.29
N PRO A 225 11.97 -14.49 -14.71
CA PRO A 225 12.49 -15.67 -15.41
C PRO A 225 11.39 -16.75 -15.53
N LYS A 226 11.61 -17.76 -16.38
CA LYS A 226 10.66 -18.87 -16.56
C LYS A 226 10.25 -19.55 -15.25
N ILE A 227 11.18 -19.65 -14.28
CA ILE A 227 10.91 -20.26 -12.97
C ILE A 227 9.85 -19.50 -12.15
N PHE A 228 9.59 -18.21 -12.44
CA PHE A 228 8.51 -17.45 -11.82
C PHE A 228 7.14 -18.10 -12.01
N GLN A 229 6.93 -18.88 -13.06
CA GLN A 229 5.66 -19.60 -13.27
C GLN A 229 5.32 -20.55 -12.10
N VAL A 230 6.33 -21.10 -11.41
CA VAL A 230 6.13 -21.88 -10.18
C VAL A 230 5.52 -21.02 -9.08
N VAL A 231 6.06 -19.81 -8.87
CA VAL A 231 5.52 -18.86 -7.90
C VAL A 231 4.10 -18.48 -8.28
N PHE A 232 3.85 -18.08 -9.54
CA PHE A 232 2.51 -17.68 -9.98
C PHE A 232 1.48 -18.80 -9.84
N ALA A 233 1.86 -20.05 -10.08
CA ALA A 233 0.99 -21.21 -9.92
C ALA A 233 0.50 -21.39 -8.47
N LEU A 234 1.25 -20.92 -7.46
CA LEU A 234 0.81 -20.93 -6.06
C LEU A 234 -0.26 -19.87 -5.78
N PHE A 235 -0.18 -18.70 -6.42
CA PHE A 235 -1.12 -17.59 -6.21
C PHE A 235 -2.40 -17.75 -7.03
N LYS A 236 -2.27 -18.24 -8.27
CA LYS A 236 -3.34 -18.31 -9.27
C LYS A 236 -4.65 -18.93 -8.76
N PRO A 237 -4.67 -20.03 -7.97
CA PRO A 237 -5.91 -20.63 -7.49
C PRO A 237 -6.75 -19.73 -6.59
N PHE A 238 -6.13 -18.75 -5.92
CA PHE A 238 -6.81 -17.85 -4.97
C PHE A 238 -7.27 -16.54 -5.61
N LEU A 239 -6.80 -16.24 -6.83
CA LEU A 239 -7.09 -14.97 -7.50
C LEU A 239 -8.52 -14.95 -8.05
N LYS A 240 -9.29 -13.96 -7.61
CA LYS A 240 -10.55 -13.55 -8.25
C LYS A 240 -10.23 -12.80 -9.54
N GLU A 241 -11.17 -12.82 -10.48
CA GLU A 241 -11.01 -12.21 -11.81
C GLU A 241 -10.54 -10.76 -11.74
N LYS A 242 -11.09 -9.97 -10.81
CA LYS A 242 -10.76 -8.55 -10.62
C LYS A 242 -9.28 -8.29 -10.28
N LEU A 243 -8.64 -9.11 -9.44
CA LEU A 243 -7.21 -8.94 -9.16
C LEU A 243 -6.37 -9.58 -10.25
N ARG A 244 -6.80 -10.76 -10.75
CA ARG A 244 -6.10 -11.45 -11.84
C ARG A 244 -5.93 -10.56 -13.07
N SER A 245 -6.96 -9.79 -13.44
CA SER A 245 -6.91 -8.86 -14.58
C SER A 245 -6.00 -7.65 -14.35
N ARG A 246 -5.59 -7.39 -13.11
CA ARG A 246 -4.64 -6.31 -12.76
C ARG A 246 -3.18 -6.77 -12.76
N ILE A 247 -2.92 -8.07 -12.83
CA ILE A 247 -1.56 -8.62 -12.88
C ILE A 247 -1.13 -8.69 -14.35
N ILE A 248 -0.05 -7.98 -14.67
CA ILE A 248 0.45 -7.85 -16.04
C ILE A 248 1.90 -8.32 -16.08
N PHE A 249 2.20 -9.21 -17.02
CA PHE A 249 3.52 -9.81 -17.20
C PHE A 249 4.25 -9.13 -18.36
N HIS A 250 5.40 -8.53 -18.06
CA HIS A 250 6.19 -7.80 -19.06
C HIS A 250 7.45 -8.57 -19.48
N GLY A 251 7.98 -9.44 -18.62
CA GLY A 251 9.27 -10.07 -18.90
C GLY A 251 10.34 -8.98 -18.99
N THR A 252 11.19 -9.04 -20.01
CA THR A 252 12.19 -8.00 -20.27
C THR A 252 11.69 -6.91 -21.24
N ASP A 253 10.47 -7.00 -21.75
CA ASP A 253 9.90 -6.02 -22.69
C ASP A 253 9.48 -4.74 -21.96
N ARG A 254 10.23 -3.67 -22.17
CA ARG A 254 9.94 -2.35 -21.60
C ARG A 254 8.83 -1.61 -22.32
N GLU A 255 8.65 -1.83 -23.62
CA GLU A 255 7.54 -1.23 -24.36
C GLU A 255 6.20 -1.73 -23.83
N SER A 256 6.12 -3.02 -23.46
CA SER A 256 4.96 -3.59 -22.77
C SER A 256 4.65 -2.88 -21.45
N LEU A 257 5.65 -2.55 -20.63
CA LEU A 257 5.45 -1.77 -19.40
C LEU A 257 5.00 -0.34 -19.73
N HIS A 258 5.59 0.26 -20.77
CA HIS A 258 5.33 1.66 -21.17
C HIS A 258 3.92 1.88 -21.71
N LYS A 259 3.22 0.83 -22.15
CA LYS A 259 1.77 0.87 -22.45
C LYS A 259 0.91 1.23 -21.23
N TYR A 260 1.41 0.99 -20.02
CA TYR A 260 0.66 1.22 -18.77
C TYR A 260 1.25 2.31 -17.88
N MET A 261 2.55 2.59 -18.01
CA MET A 261 3.27 3.56 -17.19
C MET A 261 4.14 4.45 -18.09
N SER A 262 3.99 5.77 -17.96
CA SER A 262 4.80 6.70 -18.76
C SER A 262 6.29 6.53 -18.46
N PRO A 263 7.18 6.45 -19.46
CA PRO A 263 8.63 6.45 -19.24
C PRO A 263 9.13 7.63 -18.38
N LYS A 264 8.39 8.74 -18.35
CA LYS A 264 8.71 9.92 -17.53
C LYS A 264 8.60 9.67 -16.02
N CYS A 265 7.78 8.71 -15.58
CA CYS A 265 7.62 8.38 -14.17
C CYS A 265 8.51 7.22 -13.69
N LEU A 266 9.29 6.63 -14.60
CA LEU A 266 10.12 5.45 -14.35
C LEU A 266 11.62 5.81 -14.38
N PRO A 267 12.45 5.16 -13.55
CA PRO A 267 13.90 5.25 -13.66
C PRO A 267 14.43 4.49 -14.88
N ALA A 268 15.68 4.76 -15.26
CA ALA A 268 16.38 4.08 -16.36
C ALA A 268 16.35 2.54 -16.26
N ALA A 269 16.38 1.97 -15.04
CA ALA A 269 16.27 0.52 -14.81
C ALA A 269 14.99 -0.11 -15.41
N TYR A 270 13.92 0.68 -15.53
CA TYR A 270 12.64 0.30 -16.13
C TYR A 270 12.40 0.98 -17.49
N GLY A 271 13.48 1.40 -18.16
CA GLY A 271 13.43 2.04 -19.48
C GLY A 271 12.87 3.45 -19.47
N GLY A 272 12.86 4.12 -18.32
CA GLY A 272 12.39 5.50 -18.20
C GLY A 272 13.49 6.54 -18.29
N PHE A 273 13.09 7.82 -18.26
CA PHE A 273 13.98 8.97 -18.41
C PHE A 273 14.31 9.65 -17.08
N ARG A 274 13.78 9.13 -15.97
CA ARG A 274 13.97 9.77 -14.67
C ARG A 274 15.42 9.56 -14.21
N GLU A 275 16.16 10.66 -14.16
CA GLU A 275 17.38 10.75 -13.36
C GLU A 275 16.94 10.59 -11.90
N ALA A 276 17.26 9.45 -11.30
CA ALA A 276 16.78 9.13 -9.98
C ALA A 276 17.40 10.11 -8.97
N SER A 277 16.60 11.03 -8.42
CA SER A 277 16.75 11.37 -7.01
C SER A 277 16.48 10.06 -6.28
N ARG A 278 17.54 9.28 -6.05
CA ARG A 278 17.48 7.94 -5.45
C ARG A 278 17.07 8.11 -4.00
N ILE A 279 15.76 8.15 -3.80
CA ILE A 279 15.22 7.84 -2.49
C ILE A 279 15.29 6.34 -2.35
N ASP A 280 16.26 5.89 -1.56
CA ASP A 280 16.37 4.49 -1.24
C ASP A 280 15.42 4.11 -0.09
N SER A 281 15.35 2.81 0.18
CA SER A 281 14.51 2.27 1.24
C SER A 281 14.90 2.80 2.63
N ASP A 282 16.17 3.12 2.86
CA ASP A 282 16.62 3.66 4.16
C ASP A 282 16.09 5.08 4.39
N GLN A 283 16.08 5.94 3.38
CA GLN A 283 15.51 7.28 3.52
C GLN A 283 14.00 7.25 3.80
N TRP A 284 13.26 6.36 3.12
CA TRP A 284 11.86 6.12 3.48
C TRP A 284 11.69 5.58 4.89
N TYR A 285 12.58 4.68 5.31
CA TYR A 285 12.58 4.15 6.65
C TYR A 285 12.82 5.23 7.72
N GLN A 286 13.77 6.13 7.50
CA GLN A 286 14.00 7.28 8.40
C GLN A 286 12.77 8.18 8.50
N LEU A 287 12.03 8.39 7.40
CA LEU A 287 10.77 9.11 7.44
C LEU A 287 9.70 8.35 8.24
N LEU A 288 9.54 7.05 7.99
CA LEU A 288 8.59 6.19 8.71
C LEU A 288 8.89 6.12 10.21
N LEU A 289 10.16 6.07 10.60
CA LEU A 289 10.61 6.11 12.00
C LEU A 289 10.15 7.39 12.72
N LYS A 290 10.12 8.53 12.03
CA LYS A 290 9.58 9.77 12.60
C LYS A 290 8.07 9.71 12.85
N CYS A 291 7.39 8.70 12.33
CA CYS A 291 5.97 8.43 12.52
C CYS A 291 5.71 7.18 13.37
N ASP A 292 6.69 6.64 14.10
CA ASP A 292 6.50 5.38 14.84
C ASP A 292 5.28 5.40 15.77
N THR A 293 5.00 6.54 16.42
CA THR A 293 3.83 6.75 17.30
C THR A 293 2.49 6.71 16.57
N GLU A 294 2.46 7.07 15.28
CA GLU A 294 1.28 6.90 14.43
C GLU A 294 0.97 5.41 14.25
N PHE A 295 1.99 4.58 14.04
CA PHE A 295 1.82 3.13 13.90
C PHE A 295 1.39 2.48 15.22
N ASP A 296 1.92 2.94 16.37
CA ASP A 296 1.42 2.52 17.69
C ASP A 296 -0.08 2.85 17.84
N THR A 297 -0.49 4.05 17.40
CA THR A 297 -1.89 4.48 17.47
C THR A 297 -2.78 3.69 16.51
N ILE A 298 -2.35 3.46 15.27
CA ILE A 298 -3.04 2.59 14.29
C ILE A 298 -3.23 1.17 14.85
N ASN A 299 -2.24 0.63 15.55
CA ASN A 299 -2.29 -0.71 16.13
C ASN A 299 -3.17 -0.80 17.38
N SER A 300 -3.49 0.33 18.02
CA SER A 300 -4.43 0.36 19.13
C SER A 300 -5.89 0.11 18.70
N TYR A 301 -6.23 0.36 17.42
CA TYR A 301 -7.56 0.18 16.87
C TYR A 301 -7.80 -1.25 16.34
N GLY A 302 -9.07 -1.66 16.32
CA GLY A 302 -9.53 -2.96 15.85
C GLY A 302 -10.33 -3.72 16.90
N TYR A 303 -10.47 -5.02 16.69
CA TYR A 303 -11.16 -5.89 17.65
C TYR A 303 -10.28 -6.14 18.87
N LYS A 304 -10.85 -6.02 20.07
CA LYS A 304 -10.16 -6.41 21.30
C LYS A 304 -9.80 -7.89 21.24
N LYS A 305 -8.57 -8.25 21.64
CA LYS A 305 -8.20 -9.64 21.88
C LYS A 305 -9.13 -10.15 23.01
N LYS A 306 -9.90 -11.20 22.72
CA LYS A 306 -10.65 -11.93 23.74
C LYS A 306 -9.69 -12.70 24.65
#